data_AF-A0A6J2XUE8-F1
#
_entry.id   AF-A0A6J2XUE8-F1
#
_cell.length_a   1.000
_cell.length_b   1.000
_cell.length_c   1.000
_cell.angle_alpha   90.00
_cell.angle_beta   90.00
_cell.angle_gamma   90.00
#
_symmetry.space_group_name_H-M   'P 1'
#
loop_
_entity.id
_entity.type
_entity.pdbx_description
1 polymer ?
#
loop_
_entity_poly.entity_id
_entity_poly.type
_entity_poly.pdbx_seq_one_letter_code
_entity_poly.pdbx_strand_id
1 'polypeptide(L)'
;MTISVLLYMFYTILSTFSPAFGWVQVIIGNITFQSWIYYICDHGQDLVTTWEQLQEGVYSMEWYKWNMENIKIYRTFSLNMKAEPLKLSAVLEINFELFKEIVKMFYSFGNILYSTQHRGGSIKIA
;
A
#
# COMPACT_ATOMS: atom_id res chain seq x y z
N MET A 1 3.50 -5.13 11.76
CA MET A 1 4.97 -5.10 11.60
C MET A 1 5.69 -6.32 12.19
N THR A 2 5.39 -6.75 13.42
CA THR A 2 6.07 -7.89 14.06
C THR A 2 5.85 -9.22 13.33
N ILE A 3 4.61 -9.52 12.94
CA ILE A 3 4.26 -10.78 12.24
C ILE A 3 4.95 -10.87 10.87
N SER A 4 4.95 -9.80 10.08
CA SER A 4 5.59 -9.79 8.76
C SER A 4 7.12 -9.94 8.86
N VAL A 5 7.74 -9.35 9.88
CA VAL A 5 9.17 -9.54 10.16
C VAL A 5 9.47 -10.98 10.59
N LEU A 6 8.63 -11.58 11.43
CA LEU A 6 8.76 -12.98 11.82
C LEU A 6 8.63 -13.94 10.63
N LEU A 7 7.70 -13.68 9.71
CA LEU A 7 7.55 -14.48 8.48
C LEU A 7 8.73 -14.31 7.53
N TYR A 8 9.27 -13.09 7.40
CA TYR A 8 10.49 -12.85 6.62
C TYR A 8 11.70 -13.58 7.21
N MET A 9 11.88 -13.51 8.53
CA MET A 9 12.95 -14.21 9.23
C MET A 9 12.80 -15.73 9.12
N PHE A 10 11.58 -16.24 9.16
CA PHE A 10 11.31 -17.66 8.95
C PHE A 10 11.60 -18.09 7.51
N TYR A 11 11.25 -17.25 6.52
CA TYR A 11 11.59 -17.46 5.11
C TYR A 11 13.11 -17.53 4.89
N THR A 12 13.87 -16.58 5.43
CA THR A 12 15.34 -16.56 5.27
C THR A 12 15.98 -17.80 5.90
N ILE A 13 15.55 -18.19 7.10
CA ILE A 13 16.01 -19.42 7.76
C ILE A 13 15.70 -20.64 6.88
N LEU A 14 14.46 -20.83 6.42
CA LEU A 14 14.11 -21.97 5.56
C LEU A 14 14.91 -22.00 4.26
N SER A 15 15.18 -20.83 3.67
CA SER A 15 15.98 -20.70 2.43
C SER A 15 17.45 -21.07 2.63
N THR A 16 18.00 -20.84 3.82
CA THR A 16 19.38 -21.19 4.16
C THR A 16 19.56 -22.67 4.51
N PHE A 17 18.57 -23.29 5.17
CA PHE A 17 18.70 -24.66 5.67
C PHE A 17 18.33 -25.75 4.66
N SER A 18 17.37 -25.53 3.76
CA SER A 18 17.01 -26.57 2.80
C SER A 18 16.26 -26.03 1.57
N PRO A 19 16.79 -26.22 0.35
CA PRO A 19 16.06 -25.93 -0.88
C PRO A 19 14.94 -26.93 -1.16
N ALA A 20 14.83 -28.03 -0.40
CA ALA A 20 13.82 -29.07 -0.62
C ALA A 20 12.37 -28.59 -0.38
N PHE A 21 12.19 -27.49 0.36
CA PHE A 21 10.88 -26.93 0.70
C PHE A 21 10.54 -25.66 -0.11
N GLY A 22 10.88 -25.64 -1.40
CA GLY A 22 10.68 -24.47 -2.26
C GLY A 22 9.24 -23.94 -2.31
N TRP A 23 8.22 -24.81 -2.29
CA TRP A 23 6.82 -24.38 -2.30
C TRP A 23 6.40 -23.66 -1.00
N VAL A 24 6.92 -24.12 0.15
CA VAL A 24 6.67 -23.49 1.47
C VAL A 24 7.30 -22.10 1.49
N GLN A 25 8.53 -21.97 0.99
CA GLN A 25 9.24 -20.71 0.87
C GLN A 25 8.46 -19.69 0.01
N VAL A 26 7.91 -20.14 -1.13
CA VAL A 26 7.10 -19.27 -2.00
C VAL A 26 5.83 -18.79 -1.29
N ILE A 27 5.12 -19.66 -0.56
CA ILE A 27 3.90 -19.27 0.18
C ILE A 27 4.24 -18.23 1.26
N ILE A 28 5.26 -18.49 2.08
CA ILE A 28 5.65 -17.58 3.16
C ILE A 28 6.13 -16.24 2.59
N GLY A 29 6.90 -16.26 1.49
CA GLY A 29 7.34 -15.05 0.80
C GLY A 29 6.17 -14.21 0.29
N ASN A 30 5.16 -14.83 -0.32
CA ASN A 30 3.95 -14.13 -0.78
C ASN A 30 3.16 -13.51 0.37
N ILE A 31 2.93 -14.24 1.46
CA ILE A 31 2.21 -13.71 2.64
C ILE A 31 2.98 -12.54 3.25
N THR A 32 4.30 -12.66 3.35
CA THR A 32 5.17 -11.61 3.89
C THR A 32 5.09 -10.33 3.05
N PHE A 33 5.21 -10.47 1.72
CA PHE A 33 5.14 -9.35 0.79
C PHE A 33 3.77 -8.65 0.84
N GLN A 34 2.68 -9.41 0.81
CA GLN A 34 1.33 -8.86 0.91
C GLN A 34 1.08 -8.17 2.26
N SER A 35 1.58 -8.74 3.36
CA SER A 35 1.49 -8.12 4.69
C SER A 35 2.26 -6.80 4.79
N TRP A 36 3.40 -6.71 4.11
CA TRP A 36 4.21 -5.49 4.07
C TRP A 36 3.51 -4.38 3.29
N ILE A 37 2.93 -4.69 2.13
CA ILE A 37 2.15 -3.74 1.33
C ILE A 37 0.89 -3.30 2.08
N TYR A 38 0.17 -4.22 2.70
CA TYR A 38 -1.00 -3.91 3.53
C TYR A 38 -0.66 -2.86 4.58
N TYR A 39 0.43 -3.06 5.32
CA TYR A 39 0.85 -2.13 6.37
C TYR A 39 1.14 -0.73 5.81
N ILE A 40 1.85 -0.63 4.69
CA ILE A 40 2.13 0.66 4.06
C ILE A 40 0.84 1.36 3.63
N CYS A 41 -0.12 0.60 3.08
CA CYS A 41 -1.41 1.13 2.63
C CYS A 41 -2.32 1.56 3.78
N ASP A 42 -2.28 0.84 4.92
CA ASP A 42 -2.99 1.15 6.16
C ASP A 42 -2.53 2.51 6.72
N HIS A 43 -1.21 2.70 6.89
CA HIS A 43 -0.64 3.97 7.33
C HIS A 43 -0.87 5.11 6.34
N GLY A 44 -0.86 4.81 5.04
CA GLY A 44 -1.19 5.78 4.01
C GLY A 44 -2.66 6.23 4.09
N GLN A 45 -3.58 5.30 4.35
CA GLN A 45 -4.98 5.62 4.55
C GLN A 45 -5.20 6.50 5.80
N ASP A 46 -4.55 6.19 6.91
CA ASP A 46 -4.62 6.99 8.14
C ASP A 46 -4.13 8.41 7.89
N LEU A 47 -3.07 8.57 7.11
CA LEU A 47 -2.53 9.88 6.72
C LEU A 47 -3.52 10.68 5.88
N VAL A 48 -4.15 10.04 4.88
CA VAL A 48 -5.20 10.68 4.04
C VAL A 48 -6.38 11.09 4.90
N THR A 49 -6.86 10.19 5.77
CA THR A 49 -8.01 10.45 6.64
C THR A 49 -7.72 11.60 7.62
N THR A 50 -6.54 11.60 8.22
CA THR A 50 -6.12 12.67 9.15
C THR A 50 -5.99 14.01 8.42
N TRP A 51 -5.51 14.00 7.17
CA TRP A 51 -5.41 15.18 6.34
C TRP A 51 -6.77 15.78 6.00
N GLU A 52 -7.72 14.95 5.57
CA GLU A 52 -9.10 15.35 5.29
C GLU A 52 -9.77 15.95 6.54
N GLN A 53 -9.62 15.28 7.69
CA GLN A 53 -10.14 15.78 8.98
C GLN A 53 -9.52 17.11 9.38
N LEU A 54 -8.21 17.31 9.12
CA LEU A 54 -7.54 18.56 9.41
C LEU A 54 -8.06 19.68 8.50
N GLN A 55 -8.28 19.40 7.21
CA GLN A 55 -8.86 20.36 6.26
C GLN A 55 -10.28 20.76 6.68
N GLU A 56 -11.12 19.79 7.04
CA GLU A 56 -12.48 20.03 7.53
C GLU A 56 -12.47 20.82 8.84
N GLY A 57 -11.60 20.43 9.79
CA GLY A 57 -11.41 21.12 11.06
C GLY A 57 -11.05 22.59 10.85
N VAL A 58 -10.09 22.88 9.99
CA VAL A 58 -9.64 24.24 9.66
C VAL A 58 -10.76 25.05 9.00
N TYR A 59 -11.54 24.43 8.11
CA TYR A 59 -12.69 25.07 7.48
C TYR A 59 -13.81 25.40 8.48
N SER A 60 -14.03 24.52 9.46
CA SER A 60 -15.09 24.66 10.48
C SER A 60 -14.77 25.71 11.56
N MET A 61 -13.52 26.18 11.66
CA MET A 61 -13.15 27.23 12.59
C MET A 61 -13.84 28.54 12.23
N GLU A 62 -14.17 29.35 13.25
CA GLU A 62 -14.73 30.69 13.05
C GLU A 62 -13.65 31.70 12.61
N TRP A 63 -12.89 31.39 11.55
CA TRP A 63 -11.75 32.15 11.05
C TRP A 63 -12.11 33.61 10.71
N TYR A 64 -13.38 33.89 10.41
CA TYR A 64 -13.91 35.23 10.15
C TYR A 64 -13.98 36.12 11.40
N LYS A 65 -13.86 35.54 12.61
CA LYS A 65 -13.80 36.29 13.88
C LYS A 65 -12.38 36.55 14.37
N TRP A 66 -11.37 36.09 13.64
CA TRP A 66 -9.96 36.21 14.07
C TRP A 66 -9.38 37.60 13.80
N ASN A 67 -8.29 37.94 14.50
CA ASN A 67 -7.55 39.17 14.23
C ASN A 67 -6.82 39.10 12.87
N MET A 68 -6.44 40.27 12.33
CA MET A 68 -5.74 40.38 11.04
C MET A 68 -4.46 39.53 10.93
N GLU A 69 -3.76 39.33 12.04
CA GLU A 69 -2.54 38.53 12.10
C GLU A 69 -2.82 37.03 11.93
N ASN A 70 -3.79 36.50 12.68
CA ASN A 70 -4.20 35.10 12.60
C ASN A 70 -4.90 34.78 11.26
N ILE A 71 -5.62 35.73 10.66
CA ILE A 71 -6.20 35.58 9.32
C ILE A 71 -5.10 35.39 8.26
N LYS A 72 -3.96 36.10 8.38
CA LYS A 72 -2.82 35.90 7.47
C LYS A 72 -2.24 34.50 7.60
N ILE A 73 -2.09 34.02 8.84
CA ILE A 73 -1.58 32.66 9.11
C ILE A 73 -2.55 31.61 8.55
N TYR A 74 -3.85 31.75 8.80
CA TYR A 74 -4.90 30.90 8.24
C TYR A 74 -4.85 30.88 6.71
N ARG A 75 -4.71 32.04 6.07
CA ARG A 75 -4.63 32.13 4.61
C ARG A 75 -3.42 31.38 4.05
N THR A 76 -2.25 31.52 4.67
CA THR A 76 -1.05 30.77 4.28
C THR A 76 -1.24 29.27 4.48
N PHE A 77 -1.82 28.87 5.62
CA PHE A 77 -2.07 27.47 5.93
C PHE A 77 -3.07 26.83 4.96
N SER A 78 -4.20 27.49 4.69
CA SER A 78 -5.25 27.03 3.76
C SER A 78 -4.76 26.94 2.30
N LEU A 79 -3.88 27.83 1.87
CA LEU A 79 -3.26 27.77 0.54
C LEU A 79 -2.32 26.57 0.42
N ASN A 80 -1.54 26.28 1.46
CA ASN A 80 -0.65 25.13 1.49
C ASN A 80 -1.42 23.81 1.66
N MET A 81 -2.56 23.83 2.37
CA MET A 81 -3.44 22.68 2.54
C MET A 81 -4.20 22.28 1.26
N LYS A 82 -4.33 23.16 0.27
CA LYS A 82 -4.91 22.77 -1.03
C LYS A 82 -4.02 21.79 -1.81
N ALA A 83 -2.75 21.64 -1.43
CA ALA A 83 -1.93 20.57 -1.95
C ALA A 83 -2.53 19.22 -1.52
N GLU A 84 -2.58 18.26 -2.45
CA GLU A 84 -3.05 16.90 -2.19
C GLU A 84 -2.32 16.28 -0.99
N PRO A 85 -2.95 15.32 -0.27
CA PRO A 85 -2.29 14.63 0.83
C PRO A 85 -0.93 14.10 0.39
N LEU A 86 0.02 14.06 1.33
CA LEU A 86 1.40 13.60 1.14
C LEU A 86 1.43 12.28 0.32
N LYS A 87 1.69 12.38 -0.98
CA LYS A 87 1.87 11.22 -1.85
C LYS A 87 3.29 10.71 -1.66
N LEU A 88 3.47 9.40 -1.44
CA LEU A 88 4.82 8.79 -1.33
C LEU A 88 5.63 8.92 -2.64
N SER A 89 4.94 9.24 -3.74
CA SER A 89 5.48 9.71 -5.01
C SER A 89 4.34 10.37 -5.78
N ALA A 90 4.61 11.39 -6.60
CA ALA A 90 3.61 12.23 -7.28
C ALA A 90 2.55 11.48 -8.15
N VAL A 91 2.65 10.16 -8.28
CA VAL A 91 1.82 9.31 -9.13
C VAL A 91 0.95 8.31 -8.35
N LEU A 92 1.36 7.91 -7.13
CA LEU A 92 0.72 6.81 -6.41
C LEU A 92 0.29 7.24 -5.02
N GLU A 93 -1.03 7.35 -4.84
CA GLU A 93 -1.64 7.46 -3.53
C GLU A 93 -1.60 6.11 -2.85
N ILE A 94 -0.92 6.08 -1.71
CA ILE A 94 -0.85 4.89 -0.87
C ILE A 94 -2.10 4.85 -0.03
N ASN A 95 -3.06 4.05 -0.47
CA ASN A 95 -4.35 3.86 0.20
C ASN A 95 -4.78 2.38 0.07
N PHE A 96 -5.90 2.02 0.70
CA PHE A 96 -6.41 0.65 0.61
C PHE A 96 -6.82 0.23 -0.80
N GLU A 97 -7.13 1.18 -1.69
CA GLU A 97 -7.48 0.86 -3.07
C GLU A 97 -6.27 0.34 -3.84
N LEU A 98 -5.10 0.95 -3.63
CA LEU A 98 -3.83 0.46 -4.17
C LEU A 98 -3.54 -0.98 -3.71
N PHE A 99 -3.77 -1.29 -2.43
CA PHE A 99 -3.59 -2.64 -1.91
C PHE A 99 -4.49 -3.65 -2.64
N LYS A 100 -5.78 -3.33 -2.83
CA LYS A 100 -6.72 -4.21 -3.54
C LYS A 100 -6.28 -4.46 -4.99
N GLU A 101 -5.85 -3.42 -5.69
CA GLU A 101 -5.38 -3.54 -7.08
C GLU A 101 -4.14 -4.43 -7.18
N ILE A 102 -3.19 -4.28 -6.25
CA ILE A 102 -2.01 -5.15 -6.19
C ILE A 102 -2.42 -6.61 -5.95
N VAL A 103 -3.32 -6.87 -5.00
CA VAL A 103 -3.81 -8.22 -4.72
C VAL A 103 -4.54 -8.83 -5.94
N LYS A 104 -5.40 -8.07 -6.61
CA LYS A 104 -6.07 -8.51 -7.86
C LYS A 104 -5.05 -8.85 -8.94
N MET A 105 -3.98 -8.05 -9.07
CA MET A 105 -2.91 -8.29 -10.02
C MET A 105 -2.20 -9.62 -9.75
N PHE A 106 -1.91 -9.95 -8.49
CA PHE A 106 -1.35 -11.25 -8.11
C PHE A 106 -2.25 -12.42 -8.52
N TYR A 107 -3.56 -12.34 -8.23
CA TYR A 107 -4.50 -13.38 -8.64
C TYR A 107 -4.65 -13.49 -10.15
N SER A 108 -4.72 -12.37 -10.86
CA SER A 108 -4.82 -12.32 -12.33
C SER A 108 -3.59 -12.96 -12.97
N PHE A 109 -2.39 -12.60 -12.51
CA PHE A 109 -1.15 -13.17 -13.00
C PHE A 109 -1.04 -14.66 -12.72
N GLY A 110 -1.44 -15.10 -11.52
CA GLY A 110 -1.51 -16.52 -11.15
C GLY A 110 -2.47 -17.30 -12.05
N ASN A 111 -3.66 -16.76 -12.34
CA ASN A 111 -4.63 -17.37 -13.25
C ASN A 111 -4.11 -17.47 -14.69
N ILE A 112 -3.42 -16.43 -15.18
CA ILE A 112 -2.80 -16.45 -16.51
C ILE A 112 -1.75 -17.56 -16.57
N LEU A 113 -0.83 -17.63 -15.60
CA LEU A 113 0.18 -18.67 -15.52
C LEU A 113 -0.41 -20.08 -15.46
N TYR A 114 -1.45 -20.27 -14.65
CA TYR A 114 -2.17 -21.53 -14.57
C TYR A 114 -2.78 -21.92 -15.93
N SER A 115 -3.42 -20.96 -16.59
CA SER A 115 -4.07 -21.17 -17.90
C SER A 115 -3.08 -21.47 -19.02
N THR A 116 -1.91 -20.83 -19.04
CA THR A 116 -0.87 -21.05 -20.05
C THR A 116 -0.16 -22.39 -19.83
N GLN A 117 0.05 -22.80 -18.58
CA GLN A 117 0.65 -24.10 -18.27
C GLN A 117 -0.28 -25.28 -18.60
N HIS A 118 -1.59 -25.13 -18.43
CA HIS A 118 -2.56 -26.16 -18.84
C HIS A 118 -2.85 -26.18 -20.35
N ARG A 119 -2.75 -25.05 -21.06
CA ARG A 119 -2.86 -25.00 -22.54
C ARG A 119 -1.57 -25.42 -23.25
N GLY A 120 -0.40 -25.21 -22.66
CA GLY A 120 0.91 -25.52 -23.24
C GLY A 120 1.22 -27.02 -23.41
N GLY A 121 0.48 -27.92 -22.75
CA GLY A 121 0.63 -29.37 -22.92
C GLY A 121 0.14 -29.92 -24.28
N SER A 122 -0.49 -29.08 -25.12
CA SER A 122 -1.02 -29.46 -26.44
C SER A 122 -0.21 -28.94 -27.63
N ILE A 123 0.90 -28.22 -27.41
CA ILE A 123 1.78 -27.82 -28.51
C ILE A 123 2.93 -28.83 -28.59
N LYS A 124 2.64 -29.98 -29.19
CA LYS A 124 3.68 -30.80 -29.82
C LYS A 124 4.12 -30.03 -31.06
N ILE A 125 5.29 -29.41 -30.99
CA ILE A 125 6.00 -28.93 -32.17
C ILE A 125 6.43 -30.20 -32.92
N ALA A 126 5.74 -30.45 -34.04
CA ALA A 126 6.14 -31.43 -35.04
C ALA A 126 7.31 -30.88 -35.88
#